data_AF-A0A7X8W6R5-F1
#
_entry.id   AF-A0A7X8W6R5-F1
#
_cell.length_a   1.000
_cell.length_b   1.000
_cell.length_c   1.000
_cell.angle_alpha   90.00
_cell.angle_beta   90.00
_cell.angle_gamma   90.00
#
_symmetry.space_group_name_H-M   'P 1'
#
loop_
_entity.id
_entity.type
_entity.pdbx_description
1 polymer ?
#
loop_
_entity_poly.entity_id
_entity_poly.type
_entity_poly.pdbx_seq_one_letter_code
_entity_poly.pdbx_strand_id
1 'polypeptide(L)'
;THALMSVIYLLFSNPILGLFTKDPAIIARTNEILIVYVIVSPLIHNLTFNPSCLLQGLGDVRFVTVVSSIATGGVRLFFSWLFAVPFNLQLTGIWLAVYVDWVFRMIVFNLRFYRRKWLPASERNEVEQID
;
A
#
# COMPACT_ATOMS: atom_id res chain seq x y z
N THR A 1 -7.85 13.13 -5.79
CA THR A 1 -9.00 12.29 -5.38
C THR A 1 -8.81 11.69 -4.00
N HIS A 2 -7.70 11.02 -3.70
CA HIS A 2 -7.47 10.36 -2.40
C HIS A 2 -7.48 11.32 -1.20
N ALA A 3 -6.90 12.52 -1.31
CA ALA A 3 -6.95 13.52 -0.23
C ALA A 3 -8.40 13.97 0.07
N LEU A 4 -9.25 14.10 -0.96
CA LEU A 4 -10.66 14.43 -0.78
C LEU A 4 -11.40 13.30 -0.07
N MET A 5 -11.15 12.04 -0.46
CA MET A 5 -11.74 10.86 0.19
C MET A 5 -11.30 10.76 1.65
N SER A 6 -10.02 10.98 1.93
CA SER A 6 -9.46 11.08 3.28
C SER A 6 -10.21 12.09 4.16
N VAL A 7 -10.46 13.29 3.64
CA VAL A 7 -11.21 14.34 4.36
C VAL A 7 -12.65 13.94 4.62
N ILE A 8 -13.32 13.32 3.64
CA ILE A 8 -14.69 12.81 3.81
C ILE A 8 -14.73 11.71 4.89
N TYR A 9 -13.75 10.80 4.90
CA TYR A 9 -13.66 9.76 5.92
C TYR A 9 -13.46 10.33 7.33
N LEU A 10 -12.67 11.39 7.49
CA LEU A 10 -12.49 12.02 8.81
C LEU A 10 -13.79 12.69 9.31
N LEU A 11 -14.54 13.34 8.41
CA LEU A 11 -15.80 14.02 8.75
C LEU A 11 -16.92 13.04 9.08
N PHE A 12 -16.97 11.87 8.41
CA PHE A 12 -18.04 10.88 8.59
C PHE A 12 -17.60 9.61 9.34
N SER A 13 -16.37 9.57 9.89
CA SER A 13 -15.81 8.43 10.63
C SER A 13 -16.75 7.91 11.73
N ASN A 14 -17.14 8.79 12.67
CA ASN A 14 -18.00 8.43 13.79
C ASN A 14 -19.38 7.89 13.40
N PRO A 15 -20.17 8.56 12.53
CA PRO A 15 -21.49 8.04 12.15
C PRO A 15 -21.40 6.74 11.35
N ILE A 16 -20.36 6.55 10.53
CA ILE A 16 -20.15 5.29 9.79
C ILE A 16 -19.82 4.16 10.77
N LEU A 17 -18.93 4.39 11.74
CA LEU A 17 -18.57 3.37 12.74
C LEU A 17 -19.77 2.96 13.60
N GLY A 18 -20.66 3.91 13.93
CA GLY A 18 -21.90 3.64 14.67
C GLY A 18 -22.91 2.74 13.96
N LEU A 19 -22.77 2.55 12.63
CA LEU A 19 -23.59 1.59 11.87
C LEU A 19 -23.10 0.14 12.03
N PHE A 20 -21.79 -0.06 12.26
CA PHE A 20 -21.19 -1.40 12.34
C PHE A 20 -21.10 -1.92 13.77
N THR A 21 -20.85 -1.04 14.74
CA THR A 21 -20.75 -1.42 16.15
C THR A 21 -21.26 -0.31 17.06
N LYS A 22 -21.83 -0.69 18.19
CA LYS A 22 -22.26 0.23 19.27
C LYS A 22 -21.32 0.18 20.48
N ASP A 23 -20.30 -0.67 20.45
CA ASP A 23 -19.34 -0.79 21.54
C ASP A 23 -18.34 0.39 21.50
N PRO A 24 -18.32 1.26 22.53
CA PRO A 24 -17.43 2.41 22.57
C PRO A 24 -15.94 2.03 22.55
N ALA A 25 -15.56 0.86 23.07
CA ALA A 25 -14.16 0.42 23.06
C ALA A 25 -13.68 0.09 21.64
N ILE A 26 -14.52 -0.53 20.82
CA ILE A 26 -14.21 -0.86 19.43
C ILE A 26 -14.17 0.41 18.57
N ILE A 27 -15.09 1.35 18.81
CA ILE A 27 -15.14 2.63 18.10
C ILE A 27 -13.86 3.43 18.34
N ALA A 28 -13.42 3.56 19.60
CA ALA A 28 -12.21 4.28 19.95
C ALA A 28 -10.97 3.72 19.24
N ARG A 29 -10.78 2.38 19.32
CA ARG A 29 -9.66 1.70 18.65
C ARG A 29 -9.69 1.84 17.14
N THR A 30 -10.86 1.72 16.54
CA THR A 30 -11.00 1.84 15.08
C THR A 30 -10.72 3.27 14.63
N ASN A 31 -11.15 4.27 15.39
CA ASN A 31 -10.92 5.67 15.05
C ASN A 31 -9.43 6.05 15.11
N GLU A 32 -8.70 5.60 16.14
CA GLU A 32 -7.23 5.77 16.22
C GLU A 32 -6.53 5.27 14.95
N ILE A 33 -6.87 4.05 14.53
CA ILE A 33 -6.29 3.42 13.35
C ILE A 33 -6.70 4.15 12.07
N LEU A 34 -7.97 4.59 11.98
CA LEU A 34 -8.51 5.25 10.81
C LEU A 34 -7.84 6.61 10.58
N ILE A 35 -7.54 7.35 11.65
CA ILE A 35 -6.78 8.61 11.58
C ILE A 35 -5.36 8.34 11.03
N VAL A 36 -4.65 7.36 11.58
CA VAL A 36 -3.31 6.98 11.08
C VAL A 36 -3.36 6.57 9.62
N TYR A 37 -4.35 5.74 9.25
CA TYR A 37 -4.57 5.31 7.88
C TYR A 37 -4.81 6.49 6.93
N VAL A 38 -5.65 7.45 7.32
CA VAL A 38 -5.97 8.61 6.49
C VAL A 38 -4.74 9.48 6.22
N ILE A 39 -3.81 9.58 7.16
CA ILE A 39 -2.58 10.36 7.01
C ILE A 39 -1.56 9.59 6.15
N VAL A 40 -1.37 8.30 6.42
CA VAL A 40 -0.31 7.48 5.80
C VAL A 40 -0.69 7.05 4.38
N SER A 41 -1.96 6.71 4.16
CA SER A 41 -2.48 6.22 2.87
C SER A 41 -2.15 7.15 1.70
N PRO A 42 -2.45 8.46 1.69
CA PRO A 42 -2.17 9.30 0.53
C PRO A 42 -0.67 9.42 0.22
N LEU A 43 0.22 9.27 1.19
CA LEU A 43 1.66 9.34 0.93
C LEU A 43 2.16 8.03 0.31
N ILE A 44 1.99 6.92 1.02
CA ILE A 44 2.59 5.64 0.62
C ILE A 44 1.84 5.01 -0.57
N HIS A 45 0.51 5.17 -0.61
CA HIS A 45 -0.30 4.59 -1.68
C HIS A 45 0.06 5.18 -3.04
N ASN A 46 0.21 6.50 -3.16
CA ASN A 46 0.57 7.13 -4.45
C ASN A 46 1.97 6.70 -4.92
N LEU A 47 2.96 6.66 -4.01
CA LEU A 47 4.31 6.21 -4.35
C LEU A 47 4.35 4.74 -4.79
N THR A 48 3.45 3.91 -4.28
CA THR A 48 3.35 2.49 -4.65
C THR A 48 2.59 2.29 -5.96
N PHE A 49 1.48 3.01 -6.15
CA PHE A 49 0.53 2.73 -7.21
C PHE A 49 0.93 3.33 -8.57
N ASN A 50 1.58 4.50 -8.57
CA ASN A 50 2.07 5.16 -9.78
C ASN A 50 3.03 4.27 -10.61
N PRO A 51 4.13 3.72 -10.04
CA PRO A 51 5.03 2.88 -10.82
C PRO A 51 4.37 1.58 -11.27
N SER A 52 3.44 1.01 -10.50
CA SER A 52 2.68 -0.16 -10.96
C SER A 52 1.76 0.13 -12.14
N CYS A 53 1.08 1.29 -12.18
CA CYS A 53 0.27 1.68 -13.33
C CYS A 53 1.14 1.94 -14.57
N LEU A 54 2.29 2.60 -14.40
CA LEU A 54 3.25 2.84 -15.47
C LEU A 54 3.76 1.52 -16.07
N LEU A 55 4.21 0.57 -15.23
CA LEU A 55 4.70 -0.73 -15.67
C LEU A 55 3.63 -1.55 -16.40
N GLN A 56 2.37 -1.48 -15.94
CA GLN A 56 1.24 -2.11 -16.64
C GLN A 56 0.98 -1.47 -18.01
N GLY A 57 1.01 -0.13 -18.10
CA GLY A 57 0.83 0.61 -19.35
C GLY A 57 1.95 0.37 -20.37
N LEU A 58 3.15 0.05 -19.89
CA LEU A 58 4.32 -0.32 -20.71
C LEU A 58 4.34 -1.81 -21.12
N GLY A 59 3.33 -2.59 -20.75
CA GLY A 59 3.20 -4.00 -21.11
C GLY A 59 3.83 -5.00 -20.13
N ASP A 60 4.44 -4.54 -19.03
CA ASP A 60 5.01 -5.42 -17.98
C ASP A 60 3.97 -5.81 -16.91
N VAL A 61 2.77 -6.21 -17.37
CA VAL A 61 1.63 -6.53 -16.49
C VAL A 61 1.89 -7.78 -15.64
N ARG A 62 2.56 -8.79 -16.21
CA ARG A 62 2.83 -10.06 -15.51
C ARG A 62 3.69 -9.84 -14.27
N PHE A 63 4.71 -8.98 -14.36
CA PHE A 63 5.54 -8.64 -13.21
C PHE A 63 4.73 -7.98 -12.10
N VAL A 64 3.92 -6.97 -12.45
CA VAL A 64 3.11 -6.22 -11.47
C VAL A 64 2.11 -7.13 -10.77
N THR A 65 1.45 -8.01 -11.52
CA THR A 65 0.48 -8.96 -10.95
C THR A 65 1.14 -9.95 -10.00
N VAL A 66 2.24 -10.58 -10.39
CA VAL A 66 2.94 -11.57 -9.55
C VAL A 66 3.45 -10.93 -8.26
N VAL A 67 4.12 -9.77 -8.35
CA VAL A 67 4.61 -9.05 -7.16
C VAL A 67 3.45 -8.65 -6.25
N SER A 68 2.33 -8.17 -6.82
CA SER A 68 1.17 -7.78 -6.03
C SER A 68 0.51 -8.96 -5.32
N SER A 69 0.41 -10.12 -5.98
CA SER A 69 -0.10 -11.35 -5.37
C SER A 69 0.80 -11.84 -4.24
N ILE A 70 2.12 -11.84 -4.44
CA ILE A 70 3.08 -12.26 -3.40
C ILE A 70 3.07 -11.30 -2.21
N ALA A 71 3.00 -9.99 -2.47
CA ALA A 71 2.96 -8.99 -1.40
C ALA A 71 1.67 -9.14 -0.56
N THR A 72 0.50 -9.15 -1.21
CA THR A 72 -0.79 -9.22 -0.49
C THR A 72 -1.03 -10.58 0.15
N GLY A 73 -0.54 -11.66 -0.46
CA GLY A 73 -0.65 -13.00 0.08
C GLY A 73 0.44 -13.27 1.11
N GLY A 74 1.67 -13.46 0.64
CA GLY A 74 2.78 -13.89 1.49
C GLY A 74 3.19 -12.85 2.53
N VAL A 75 3.63 -11.66 2.08
CA VAL A 75 4.20 -10.64 2.96
C VAL A 75 3.16 -10.17 3.98
N ARG A 76 1.98 -9.77 3.51
CA ARG A 76 0.92 -9.27 4.38
C ARG A 76 0.41 -10.31 5.37
N LEU A 77 0.17 -11.55 4.97
CA LEU A 77 -0.30 -12.58 5.91
C LEU A 77 0.78 -12.91 6.95
N PHE A 78 2.03 -13.03 6.51
CA PHE A 78 3.17 -13.30 7.39
C PHE A 78 3.31 -12.21 8.46
N PHE A 79 3.37 -10.94 8.06
CA PHE A 79 3.48 -9.83 9.00
C PHE A 79 2.22 -9.61 9.83
N SER A 80 1.03 -9.89 9.29
CA SER A 80 -0.22 -9.80 10.08
C SER A 80 -0.20 -10.81 11.22
N TRP A 81 0.18 -12.06 10.95
CA TRP A 81 0.33 -13.06 12.00
C TRP A 81 1.41 -12.68 13.00
N LEU A 82 2.57 -12.21 12.50
CA LEU A 82 3.69 -11.78 13.33
C LEU A 82 3.31 -10.64 14.27
N PHE A 83 2.66 -9.58 13.80
CA PHE A 83 2.32 -8.45 14.67
C PHE A 83 1.07 -8.69 15.52
N ALA A 84 0.09 -9.45 15.03
CA ALA A 84 -1.13 -9.69 15.79
C ALA A 84 -0.93 -10.65 16.95
N VAL A 85 -0.13 -11.72 16.77
CA VAL A 85 -0.01 -12.82 17.74
C VAL A 85 1.15 -12.60 18.72
N PRO A 86 2.44 -12.73 18.35
CA PRO A 86 3.53 -12.59 19.32
C PRO A 86 3.64 -11.19 19.93
N PHE A 87 3.37 -10.14 19.16
CA PHE A 87 3.41 -8.76 19.69
C PHE A 87 2.11 -8.32 20.38
N ASN A 88 1.06 -9.15 20.40
CA ASN A 88 -0.24 -8.85 21.02
C ASN A 88 -0.89 -7.52 20.54
N LEU A 89 -0.52 -7.03 19.34
CA LEU A 89 -1.07 -5.78 18.80
C LEU A 89 -2.44 -5.96 18.15
N GLN A 90 -2.91 -7.21 17.99
CA GLN A 90 -4.21 -7.58 17.45
C GLN A 90 -4.56 -6.77 16.19
N LEU A 91 -5.60 -5.92 16.26
CA LEU A 91 -6.06 -5.08 15.15
C LEU A 91 -4.97 -4.12 14.65
N THR A 92 -4.27 -3.43 15.55
CA THR A 92 -3.18 -2.51 15.20
C THR A 92 -2.05 -3.24 14.47
N GLY A 93 -1.76 -4.48 14.87
CA GLY A 93 -0.75 -5.31 14.22
C GLY A 93 -1.09 -5.65 12.76
N ILE A 94 -2.36 -5.94 12.49
CA ILE A 94 -2.84 -6.20 11.12
C ILE A 94 -2.66 -4.95 10.25
N TRP A 95 -3.03 -3.77 10.76
CA TRP A 95 -2.85 -2.51 10.03
C TRP A 95 -1.38 -2.16 9.81
N LEU A 96 -0.51 -2.48 10.77
CA LEU A 96 0.94 -2.33 10.59
C LEU A 96 1.47 -3.19 9.44
N ALA A 97 0.99 -4.42 9.32
CA ALA A 97 1.35 -5.31 8.21
C ALA A 97 0.90 -4.74 6.84
N VAL A 98 -0.23 -4.01 6.79
CA VAL A 98 -0.67 -3.30 5.57
C VAL A 98 0.34 -2.24 5.15
N TYR A 99 0.88 -1.47 6.10
CA TYR A 99 1.88 -0.45 5.78
C TYR A 99 3.20 -1.08 5.33
N VAL A 100 3.65 -2.16 5.98
CA VAL A 100 4.85 -2.91 5.57
C VAL A 100 4.70 -3.45 4.15
N ASP A 101 3.54 -4.00 3.82
CA ASP A 101 3.23 -4.46 2.47
C ASP A 101 3.32 -3.33 1.42
N TRP A 102 2.80 -2.15 1.73
CA TRP A 102 2.89 -1.00 0.82
C TRP A 102 4.33 -0.54 0.64
N VAL A 103 5.11 -0.44 1.72
CA VAL A 103 6.54 -0.08 1.64
C VAL A 103 7.32 -1.12 0.83
N PHE A 104 7.06 -2.40 1.05
CA PHE A 104 7.68 -3.48 0.28
C PHE A 104 7.39 -3.33 -1.23
N ARG A 105 6.12 -3.14 -1.61
CA ARG A 105 5.74 -2.93 -3.02
C ARG A 105 6.36 -1.67 -3.60
N MET A 106 6.37 -0.58 -2.83
CA MET A 106 7.04 0.66 -3.24
C MET A 106 8.50 0.39 -3.60
N ILE A 107 9.25 -0.29 -2.74
CA ILE A 107 10.67 -0.60 -2.99
C ILE A 107 10.82 -1.50 -4.21
N VAL A 108 10.04 -2.57 -4.33
CA VAL A 108 10.17 -3.53 -5.44
C VAL A 108 9.80 -2.88 -6.79
N PHE A 109 8.72 -2.09 -6.85
CA PHE A 109 8.32 -1.40 -8.06
C PHE A 109 9.27 -0.27 -8.43
N ASN A 110 9.75 0.52 -7.47
CA ASN A 110 10.75 1.55 -7.75
C ASN A 110 12.08 0.92 -8.18
N LEU A 111 12.55 -0.17 -7.55
CA LEU A 111 13.76 -0.84 -7.99
C LEU A 111 13.61 -1.44 -9.38
N ARG A 112 12.46 -2.05 -9.69
CA ARG A 112 12.16 -2.48 -11.06
C ARG A 112 12.22 -1.28 -11.99
N PHE A 113 11.64 -0.14 -11.57
CA PHE A 113 11.64 1.15 -12.24
C PHE A 113 13.10 1.62 -12.56
N TYR A 114 13.94 1.84 -11.56
CA TYR A 114 15.29 2.35 -11.85
C TYR A 114 16.17 1.40 -12.67
N ARG A 115 15.88 0.08 -12.69
CA ARG A 115 16.64 -0.87 -13.51
C ARG A 115 16.35 -0.78 -15.02
N ARG A 116 15.46 0.11 -15.48
CA ARG A 116 15.13 0.38 -16.91
C ARG A 116 14.89 -0.88 -17.76
N LYS A 117 14.59 -2.01 -17.11
CA LYS A 117 14.54 -3.32 -17.78
C LYS A 117 13.21 -3.57 -18.51
N TRP A 118 12.28 -2.61 -18.50
CA TRP A 118 11.14 -2.61 -19.41
C TRP A 118 11.46 -1.99 -20.77
N LEU A 119 12.55 -1.21 -20.91
CA LEU A 119 12.90 -0.68 -22.22
C LEU A 119 13.41 -1.82 -23.11
N PRO A 120 12.92 -1.90 -24.36
CA PRO A 120 13.56 -2.68 -25.42
C PRO A 120 15.06 -2.40 -25.47
N ALA A 121 15.86 -3.40 -25.85
CA ALA A 121 17.32 -3.27 -25.88
C ALA A 121 17.80 -2.11 -26.76
N SER A 122 17.03 -1.75 -27.80
CA SER A 122 17.32 -0.62 -28.69
C SER A 122 17.24 0.74 -27.98
N GLU A 123 16.14 1.00 -27.27
CA GLU A 123 15.93 2.30 -26.58
C GLU A 123 16.80 2.43 -25.32
N ARG A 124 17.18 1.32 -24.68
CA ARG A 124 18.11 1.35 -23.53
C ARG A 124 19.47 1.95 -23.92
N ASN A 125 19.99 1.55 -25.08
CA ASN A 125 21.32 1.96 -25.54
C ASN A 125 21.36 3.44 -25.94
N GLU A 126 20.26 3.99 -26.47
CA GLU A 126 20.16 5.42 -26.80
C GLU A 126 20.18 6.30 -25.54
N VAL A 127 19.47 5.91 -24.48
CA VAL A 127 19.47 6.70 -23.24
C VAL A 127 20.82 6.62 -22.52
N GLU A 128 21.50 5.47 -22.58
CA GLU A 128 22.86 5.30 -22.02
C GLU A 128 23.94 6.05 -22.81
N GLN A 129 23.66 6.48 -24.05
CA GLN A 129 24.55 7.35 -24.82
C GLN A 129 24.34 8.85 -24.55
N ILE A 130 23.25 9.24 -23.90
CA ILE A 130 22.91 10.64 -23.58
C ILE A 130 23.35 11.02 -22.16
N ASP A 131 23.46 10.04 -21.26
CA ASP A 131 23.98 10.17 -19.89
C ASP A 131 25.52 10.12 -19.86
#